data_AF-A0A3M2ST44-F1
#
_entry.id   AF-A0A3M2ST44-F1
#
_cell.length_a   1.000
_cell.length_b   1.000
_cell.length_c   1.000
_cell.angle_alpha   90.00
_cell.angle_beta   90.00
_cell.angle_gamma   90.00
#
_symmetry.space_group_name_H-M   'P 1'
#
loop_
_entity.id
_entity.type
_entity.pdbx_description
1 polymer ?
#
loop_
_entity_poly.entity_id
_entity_poly.type
_entity_poly.pdbx_seq_one_letter_code
_entity_poly.pdbx_strand_id
1 'polypeptide(L)'
;MGMGAKACMSAAQRLYEAGLITYMRTDGIDMAPEAVMAARDAIKAKFGDKYLPKSPRMYKNKAKNAQEAHECIRPTDMMLSPDKLKITAEDQRKLYDLIWKRTIASQMEAARMERTT
;
A
#
# COMPACT_ATOMS: atom_id res chain seq x y z
N MET A 1 6.13 11.86 -9.06
CA MET A 1 7.14 12.04 -7.97
C MET A 1 8.53 12.39 -8.46
N GLY A 2 8.91 12.16 -9.73
CA GLY A 2 10.21 12.64 -10.29
C GLY A 2 11.47 12.12 -9.60
N MET A 3 11.33 11.12 -8.72
CA MET A 3 12.37 10.64 -7.82
C MET A 3 13.19 9.55 -8.52
N GLY A 4 14.52 9.70 -8.56
CA GLY A 4 15.42 8.66 -9.08
C GLY A 4 15.42 7.40 -8.21
N ALA A 5 15.76 6.24 -8.78
CA ALA A 5 15.72 4.95 -8.09
C ALA A 5 16.51 4.93 -6.76
N LYS A 6 17.72 5.49 -6.74
CA LYS A 6 18.54 5.58 -5.52
C LYS A 6 17.88 6.40 -4.42
N ALA A 7 17.26 7.53 -4.77
CA ALA A 7 16.55 8.38 -3.82
C ALA A 7 15.30 7.67 -3.27
N CYS A 8 14.56 6.97 -4.13
CA CYS A 8 13.41 6.15 -3.74
C CYS A 8 13.79 5.07 -2.73
N MET A 9 14.86 4.30 -3.02
CA MET A 9 15.32 3.24 -2.12
C MET A 9 15.84 3.80 -0.78
N SER A 10 16.51 4.96 -0.79
CA SER A 10 16.97 5.62 0.43
C SER A 10 15.78 6.08 1.31
N ALA A 11 14.77 6.69 0.70
CA ALA A 11 13.55 7.08 1.41
C ALA A 11 12.78 5.86 1.94
N ALA A 12 12.67 4.78 1.15
CA ALA A 12 12.03 3.53 1.55
C ALA A 12 12.75 2.88 2.75
N GLN A 13 14.09 2.86 2.73
CA GLN A 13 14.90 2.34 3.83
C GLN A 13 14.59 3.10 5.13
N ARG A 14 14.54 4.44 5.09
CA ARG A 14 14.21 5.25 6.27
C ARG A 14 12.79 5.03 6.78
N LEU A 15 11.82 4.89 5.87
CA LEU A 15 10.43 4.57 6.23
C LEU A 15 10.32 3.19 6.89
N TYR A 16 11.08 2.21 6.40
CA TYR A 16 11.14 0.86 6.96
C TYR A 16 11.78 0.88 8.37
N GLU A 17 12.92 1.55 8.54
CA GLU A 17 13.58 1.70 9.84
C GLU A 17 12.73 2.45 10.86
N ALA A 18 11.90 3.40 10.41
CA ALA A 18 10.90 4.07 11.24
C ALA A 18 9.65 3.22 11.54
N GLY A 19 9.57 1.98 11.01
CA GLY A 19 8.45 1.07 11.21
C GLY A 19 7.16 1.49 10.51
N LEU A 20 7.24 2.32 9.45
CA LEU A 20 6.07 2.85 8.74
C LEU A 20 5.63 1.98 7.56
N ILE A 21 6.55 1.23 6.96
CA ILE A 21 6.28 0.33 5.84
C ILE A 21 6.92 -1.04 6.07
N THR A 22 6.43 -2.07 5.38
CA THR A 22 7.07 -3.39 5.30
C THR A 22 8.39 -3.33 4.52
N TYR A 23 9.15 -4.44 4.55
CA TYR A 23 10.45 -4.51 3.90
C TYR A 23 10.36 -4.24 2.39
N MET A 24 11.12 -3.25 1.92
CA MET A 24 11.00 -2.67 0.58
C MET A 24 11.73 -3.44 -0.54
N ARG A 25 12.55 -4.44 -0.20
CA ARG A 25 13.24 -5.30 -1.19
C ARG A 25 12.48 -6.61 -1.29
N THR A 26 11.38 -6.59 -2.05
CA THR A 26 10.45 -7.70 -2.26
C THR A 26 9.96 -7.69 -3.70
N ASP A 27 9.78 -8.88 -4.27
CA ASP A 27 9.08 -9.14 -5.54
C ASP A 27 7.67 -9.72 -5.31
N GLY A 28 7.30 -9.94 -4.05
CA GLY A 28 6.00 -10.40 -3.66
C GLY A 28 4.93 -9.33 -3.77
N ILE A 29 3.75 -9.74 -4.26
CA ILE A 29 2.53 -8.94 -4.31
C ILE A 29 1.44 -9.48 -3.37
N ASP A 30 1.75 -10.56 -2.65
CA ASP A 30 0.85 -11.15 -1.67
C ASP A 30 0.81 -10.27 -0.42
N MET A 31 -0.38 -10.13 0.13
CA MET A 31 -0.65 -9.33 1.32
C MET A 31 -1.23 -10.26 2.38
N ALA A 32 -0.70 -10.18 3.60
CA ALA A 32 -1.18 -11.02 4.69
C ALA A 32 -2.70 -10.84 4.89
N PRO A 33 -3.46 -11.90 5.19
CA PRO A 33 -4.92 -11.81 5.39
C PRO A 33 -5.32 -10.72 6.40
N GLU A 34 -4.56 -10.55 7.47
CA GLU A 34 -4.77 -9.54 8.51
C GLU A 34 -4.59 -8.12 7.94
N ALA A 35 -3.60 -7.92 7.07
CA ALA A 35 -3.35 -6.64 6.41
C ALA A 35 -4.44 -6.30 5.39
N VAL A 36 -4.97 -7.32 4.69
CA VAL A 36 -6.13 -7.15 3.80
C VAL A 36 -7.35 -6.67 4.60
N MET A 37 -7.62 -7.29 5.75
CA MET A 37 -8.73 -6.88 6.63
C MET A 37 -8.53 -5.47 7.18
N ALA A 38 -7.32 -5.14 7.65
CA ALA A 38 -6.99 -3.79 8.11
C ALA A 38 -7.18 -2.73 7.02
N ALA A 39 -6.82 -3.03 5.77
CA ALA A 39 -7.03 -2.12 4.64
C ALA A 39 -8.52 -1.91 4.36
N ARG A 40 -9.33 -2.98 4.46
CA ARG A 40 -10.79 -2.91 4.32
C ARG A 40 -11.43 -2.04 5.41
N ASP A 41 -10.99 -2.19 6.65
CA ASP A 41 -11.46 -1.37 7.76
C ASP A 41 -11.08 0.10 7.57
N ALA A 42 -9.86 0.38 7.11
CA ALA A 42 -9.41 1.73 6.79
C ALA A 42 -10.22 2.36 5.63
N ILE A 43 -10.57 1.57 4.60
CA ILE A 43 -11.45 2.02 3.51
C ILE A 43 -12.83 2.37 4.05
N LYS A 44 -13.43 1.48 4.86
CA LYS A 44 -14.73 1.71 5.46
C LYS A 44 -14.75 2.96 6.32
N ALA A 45 -13.72 3.15 7.15
CA ALA A 45 -13.61 4.31 8.02
C ALA A 45 -13.42 5.64 7.26
N LYS A 46 -12.65 5.65 6.16
CA LYS A 46 -12.29 6.89 5.44
C LYS A 46 -13.23 7.22 4.27
N PHE A 47 -13.72 6.22 3.54
CA PHE A 47 -14.50 6.40 2.30
C PHE A 47 -15.94 5.86 2.42
N GLY A 48 -16.22 4.98 3.39
CA GLY A 48 -17.52 4.37 3.60
C GLY A 48 -17.75 3.09 2.79
N ASP A 49 -18.84 2.38 3.12
CA ASP A 49 -19.12 1.04 2.59
C ASP A 49 -19.31 1.00 1.06
N LYS A 50 -19.66 2.12 0.42
CA LYS A 50 -19.85 2.21 -1.04
C LYS A 50 -18.57 1.96 -1.84
N TYR A 51 -17.41 2.16 -1.21
CA TYR A 51 -16.10 1.99 -1.84
C TYR A 51 -15.41 0.68 -1.43
N LEU A 52 -16.07 -0.14 -0.61
CA LEU A 52 -15.55 -1.39 -0.11
C LEU A 52 -16.18 -2.58 -0.87
N PRO A 53 -15.37 -3.41 -1.56
CA PRO A 53 -15.87 -4.61 -2.22
C PRO A 53 -16.48 -5.61 -1.24
N LYS A 54 -17.52 -6.31 -1.70
CA LYS A 54 -18.20 -7.36 -0.91
C LYS A 54 -17.23 -8.45 -0.45
N SER A 55 -16.29 -8.85 -1.31
CA SER A 55 -15.25 -9.83 -1.01
C SER A 55 -13.84 -9.21 -1.06
N PRO A 56 -12.88 -9.67 -0.25
CA PRO A 56 -11.50 -9.21 -0.32
C PRO A 56 -10.86 -9.48 -1.69
N ARG A 57 -9.96 -8.59 -2.14
CA ARG A 57 -9.19 -8.78 -3.37
C ARG A 57 -7.86 -9.44 -3.02
N MET A 58 -7.67 -10.69 -3.45
CA MET A 58 -6.44 -11.43 -3.24
C MET A 58 -5.55 -11.34 -4.47
N TYR A 59 -4.33 -10.84 -4.29
CA TYR A 59 -3.30 -10.79 -5.32
C TYR A 59 -2.22 -11.78 -4.92
N LYS A 60 -1.89 -12.73 -5.80
CA LYS A 60 -0.85 -13.73 -5.54
C LYS A 60 0.08 -13.81 -6.74
N ASN A 61 1.39 -13.82 -6.49
CA ASN A 61 2.35 -14.18 -7.52
C ASN A 61 2.50 -15.71 -7.60
N LYS A 62 2.81 -16.25 -8.77
CA LYS A 62 3.40 -17.60 -8.87
C LYS A 62 4.88 -17.48 -8.55
N ALA A 63 5.23 -17.36 -7.27
CA ALA A 63 6.63 -17.29 -6.85
C ALA A 63 7.34 -18.57 -7.32
N LYS A 64 8.46 -18.43 -8.05
CA LYS A 64 9.28 -19.57 -8.49
C LYS A 64 10.17 -20.11 -7.36
N ASN A 65 10.48 -19.28 -6.36
CA ASN A 65 11.34 -19.61 -5.22
C ASN A 65 10.69 -19.19 -3.90
N ALA A 66 10.75 -20.06 -2.88
CA ALA A 66 10.17 -19.78 -1.55
C ALA A 66 10.88 -18.66 -0.77
N GLN A 67 12.11 -18.30 -1.15
CA GLN A 67 12.84 -17.15 -0.61
C GLN A 67 12.32 -15.80 -1.14
N GLU A 68 11.61 -15.79 -2.26
CA GLU A 68 10.97 -14.61 -2.87
C GLU A 68 9.51 -14.43 -2.39
N ALA A 69 9.03 -15.30 -1.50
CA ALA A 69 7.69 -15.25 -0.92
C ALA A 69 7.57 -14.19 0.20
N HIS A 70 8.19 -13.02 0.02
CA HIS A 70 8.06 -11.91 0.96
C HIS A 70 6.76 -11.15 0.71
N GLU A 71 6.21 -10.56 1.78
CA GLU A 71 5.01 -9.75 1.69
C GLU A 71 5.23 -8.52 0.78
N CYS A 72 4.15 -8.01 0.19
CA CYS A 72 4.16 -6.76 -0.59
C CYS A 72 4.61 -5.55 0.25
N ILE A 73 5.06 -4.49 -0.43
CA ILE A 73 5.35 -3.19 0.19
C ILE A 73 4.03 -2.49 0.54
N ARG A 74 3.78 -2.30 1.83
CA ARG A 74 2.57 -1.66 2.36
C ARG A 74 2.85 -0.91 3.66
N PRO A 75 1.94 -0.03 4.13
CA PRO A 75 2.00 0.49 5.48
C PRO A 75 1.91 -0.61 6.53
N THR A 76 2.60 -0.42 7.65
CA THR A 76 2.46 -1.27 8.84
C THR A 76 1.11 -1.05 9.53
N ASP A 77 0.63 0.20 9.54
CA ASP A 77 -0.70 0.60 10.00
C ASP A 77 -1.50 1.25 8.86
N MET A 78 -2.64 0.65 8.51
CA MET A 78 -3.52 1.12 7.43
C MET A 78 -4.34 2.36 7.81
N MET A 79 -4.60 2.57 9.11
CA MET A 79 -5.36 3.71 9.64
C MET A 79 -4.53 4.99 9.74
N LEU A 80 -3.20 4.85 9.67
CA LEU A 80 -2.24 5.94 9.74
C LEU A 80 -2.13 6.64 8.37
N SER A 81 -3.17 7.37 7.98
CA SER A 81 -3.14 8.07 6.69
C SER A 81 -2.01 9.09 6.60
N PRO A 82 -1.51 9.42 5.39
CA PRO A 82 -0.42 10.38 5.18
C PRO A 82 -0.68 11.75 5.83
N ASP A 83 -1.95 12.13 5.99
CA ASP A 83 -2.40 13.37 6.64
C ASP A 83 -2.15 13.38 8.16
N LYS A 84 -2.11 12.21 8.81
CA LYS A 84 -1.90 12.04 10.25
C LYS A 84 -0.42 11.89 10.61
N LEU A 85 0.42 11.57 9.63
CA LEU A 85 1.84 11.35 9.80
C LEU A 85 2.61 12.67 9.78
N LYS A 86 3.37 12.94 10.85
CA LYS A 86 4.29 14.07 10.91
C LYS A 86 5.64 13.71 10.29
N ILE A 87 5.64 13.40 9.00
CA ILE A 87 6.90 13.21 8.23
C ILE A 87 7.35 14.57 7.70
N THR A 88 8.47 15.07 8.22
CA THR A 88 9.04 16.37 7.84
C THR A 88 9.82 16.31 6.53
N ALA A 89 10.41 15.14 6.21
CA ALA A 89 11.14 14.92 4.97
C ALA A 89 10.17 14.70 3.80
N GLU A 90 10.22 15.59 2.81
CA GLU A 90 9.27 15.62 1.70
C GLU A 90 9.31 14.35 0.84
N ASP A 91 10.50 13.78 0.62
CA ASP A 91 10.72 12.55 -0.13
C ASP A 91 10.03 11.33 0.52
N GLN A 92 10.23 11.16 1.82
CA GLN A 92 9.61 10.12 2.63
C GLN A 92 8.09 10.30 2.67
N ARG A 93 7.61 11.54 2.84
CA ARG A 93 6.17 11.82 2.88
C ARG A 93 5.51 11.47 1.56
N LYS A 94 6.08 11.88 0.43
CA LYS A 94 5.56 11.56 -0.91
C LYS A 94 5.58 10.06 -1.18
N LEU A 95 6.65 9.37 -0.77
CA LEU A 95 6.77 7.93 -0.97
C LEU A 95 5.78 7.15 -0.10
N TYR A 96 5.63 7.53 1.17
CA TYR A 96 4.62 6.94 2.05
C TYR A 96 3.21 7.16 1.52
N ASP A 97 2.89 8.38 1.07
CA ASP A 97 1.59 8.70 0.46
C ASP A 97 1.29 7.81 -0.75
N LEU A 98 2.27 7.59 -1.62
CA LEU A 98 2.13 6.70 -2.77
C LEU A 98 1.88 5.25 -2.34
N ILE A 99 2.67 4.72 -1.40
CA ILE A 99 2.54 3.35 -0.89
C ILE A 99 1.17 3.16 -0.23
N TRP A 100 0.75 4.11 0.62
CA TRP A 100 -0.54 4.08 1.30
C TRP A 100 -1.70 4.08 0.30
N LYS A 101 -1.69 5.02 -0.67
CA LYS A 101 -2.73 5.09 -1.71
C LYS A 101 -2.80 3.83 -2.55
N ARG A 102 -1.65 3.26 -2.95
CA ARG A 102 -1.59 2.02 -3.72
C ARG A 102 -2.19 0.84 -2.95
N THR A 103 -1.84 0.73 -1.66
CA THR A 103 -2.32 -0.33 -0.77
C THR A 103 -3.84 -0.26 -0.60
N ILE A 104 -4.35 0.93 -0.26
CA ILE A 104 -5.78 1.15 -0.04
C ILE A 104 -6.56 0.94 -1.35
N ALA A 105 -6.13 1.56 -2.45
CA ALA A 105 -6.80 1.41 -3.74
C ALA A 105 -6.84 -0.06 -4.23
N SER A 106 -5.84 -0.88 -3.88
CA SER A 106 -5.84 -2.31 -4.24
C SER A 106 -7.02 -3.08 -3.64
N GLN A 107 -7.60 -2.60 -2.54
CA GLN A 107 -8.73 -3.23 -1.84
C GLN A 107 -10.05 -2.48 -2.05
N MET A 108 -10.10 -1.43 -2.88
CA MET A 108 -11.31 -0.65 -3.15
C MET A 108 -12.15 -1.21 -4.31
N GLU A 109 -13.37 -0.70 -4.43
CA GLU A 109 -14.26 -0.96 -5.56
C GLU A 109 -13.67 -0.48 -6.90
N ALA A 110 -14.07 -1.15 -7.98
CA ALA A 110 -13.65 -0.76 -9.32
C ALA A 110 -14.30 0.58 -9.72
N ALA A 111 -13.56 1.40 -10.48
CA ALA A 111 -14.12 2.63 -11.04
C ALA A 111 -15.24 2.28 -12.04
N ARG A 112 -16.39 2.96 -11.90
CA ARG A 112 -17.48 2.88 -12.88
C ARG A 112 -17.26 3.95 -13.93
N MET A 113 -17.11 3.54 -15.19
CA MET A 113 -16.90 4.43 -16.32
C MET A 113 -17.96 4.09 -17.37
N GLU A 114 -18.80 5.06 -17.70
CA GLU A 114 -19.68 4.95 -18.88
C GLU A 114 -18.91 5.46 -20.10
N ARG A 115 -18.96 4.70 -21.19
CA ARG A 115 -18.28 5.05 -22.44
C ARG A 115 -19.32 5.11 -23.54
N THR A 116 -19.68 6.31 -23.97
CA THR A 116 -20.55 6.53 -25.13
C THR A 116 -19.70 6.45 -26.39
N THR A 117 -20.01 5.50 -27.28
CA THR A 117 -19.40 5.37 -28.62
C THR A 117 -20.20 6.10 -29.67
#